data_AF-A0A373BS35-F1
#
_entry.id   AF-A0A373BS35-F1
#
_cell.length_a   1.000
_cell.length_b   1.000
_cell.length_c   1.000
_cell.angle_alpha   90.00
_cell.angle_beta   90.00
_cell.angle_gamma   90.00
#
_symmetry.space_group_name_H-M   'P 1'
#
loop_
_entity.id
_entity.type
_entity.pdbx_description
1 polymer ?
#
loop_
_entity_poly.entity_id
_entity_poly.type
_entity_poly.pdbx_seq_one_letter_code
_entity_poly.pdbx_strand_id
1 'polypeptide(L)'
;MKGLLKKFRENKKGFTLAELLVVVAIVAILVAISVPIFTSQLGKARRATNNANLRAAKVAAIAAYMTDSTKNNGASETYKYDLKEGTVAVDTLPKGIDEVEINSASISTTKVYDEIFVKVSSRVVNDKAADADASVTLYAK
;
A
#
# COMPACT_ATOMS: atom_id res chain seq x y z
N MET A 1 -44.16 2.29 -53.21
CA MET A 1 -42.95 2.19 -52.36
C MET A 1 -43.07 1.17 -51.21
N LYS A 2 -43.86 0.09 -51.34
CA LYS A 2 -44.09 -0.89 -50.24
C LYS A 2 -43.10 -2.08 -50.21
N GLY A 3 -42.24 -2.22 -51.22
CA GLY A 3 -41.30 -3.34 -51.35
C GLY A 3 -40.00 -3.20 -50.54
N LEU A 4 -39.60 -1.98 -50.17
CA LEU A 4 -38.28 -1.73 -49.57
C LEU A 4 -38.26 -1.99 -48.05
N LEU A 5 -39.38 -1.84 -47.35
CA LEU A 5 -39.50 -2.09 -45.90
C LEU A 5 -39.61 -3.58 -45.54
N LYS A 6 -39.99 -4.45 -46.49
CA LYS A 6 -40.15 -5.90 -46.24
C LYS A 6 -38.80 -6.61 -46.07
N LYS A 7 -37.77 -6.22 -46.84
CA LYS A 7 -36.42 -6.82 -46.77
C LYS A 7 -35.66 -6.53 -45.47
N PHE A 8 -36.02 -5.48 -44.72
CA PHE A 8 -35.36 -5.14 -43.45
C PHE A 8 -35.88 -5.96 -42.25
N ARG A 9 -37.06 -6.58 -42.35
CA ARG A 9 -37.64 -7.43 -41.29
C ARG A 9 -37.24 -8.91 -41.40
N GLU A 10 -36.85 -9.37 -42.59
CA GLU A 10 -36.56 -10.79 -42.85
C GLU A 10 -35.11 -11.20 -42.51
N ASN A 11 -34.23 -10.25 -42.18
CA ASN A 11 -32.81 -10.50 -41.88
C ASN A 11 -32.38 -10.20 -40.43
N LYS A 12 -33.31 -10.01 -39.50
CA LYS A 12 -32.96 -9.87 -38.09
C LYS A 12 -32.88 -11.26 -37.43
N LYS A 13 -31.78 -11.97 -37.65
CA LYS A 13 -31.40 -13.11 -36.79
C LYS A 13 -31.12 -12.54 -35.39
N GLY A 14 -32.07 -12.70 -34.48
CA GLY A 14 -31.90 -12.34 -33.07
C GLY A 14 -31.00 -13.34 -32.35
N PHE A 15 -30.40 -12.91 -31.25
CA PHE A 15 -29.63 -13.77 -30.36
C PHE A 15 -30.58 -14.75 -29.66
N THR A 16 -30.26 -16.04 -29.68
CA THR A 16 -31.07 -17.04 -29.00
C THR A 16 -30.78 -17.03 -27.50
N LEU A 17 -31.78 -17.37 -26.67
CA LEU A 17 -31.57 -17.50 -25.23
C LEU A 17 -30.54 -18.59 -24.89
N ALA A 18 -30.46 -19.64 -25.72
CA ALA A 18 -29.48 -20.72 -25.56
C ALA A 18 -28.04 -20.23 -25.78
N GLU A 19 -27.81 -19.39 -26.81
CA GLU A 19 -26.50 -18.78 -27.05
C GLU A 19 -26.07 -17.90 -25.87
N LEU A 20 -26.99 -17.10 -25.31
CA LEU A 20 -26.68 -16.28 -24.12
C LEU A 20 -26.35 -17.13 -22.91
N LEU A 21 -27.11 -18.20 -22.68
CA LEU A 21 -26.97 -19.06 -21.51
C LEU A 21 -25.60 -19.74 -21.50
N VAL A 22 -25.16 -20.28 -22.63
CA VAL A 22 -23.83 -20.93 -22.73
C VAL A 22 -22.71 -19.92 -22.48
N VAL A 23 -22.83 -18.69 -22.99
CA VAL A 23 -21.82 -17.65 -22.77
C VAL A 23 -21.70 -17.29 -21.29
N VAL A 24 -22.82 -17.04 -20.61
CA VAL A 24 -22.81 -16.71 -19.18
C VAL A 24 -22.29 -17.88 -18.35
N ALA A 25 -22.60 -19.12 -18.73
CA ALA A 25 -22.07 -20.31 -18.06
C ALA A 25 -20.53 -20.39 -18.17
N ILE A 26 -19.95 -20.12 -19.34
CA ILE A 26 -18.49 -20.10 -19.52
C ILE A 26 -17.86 -18.95 -18.71
N VAL A 27 -18.44 -17.75 -18.76
CA VAL A 27 -17.95 -16.59 -17.98
C VAL A 27 -17.99 -16.89 -16.47
N ALA A 28 -19.03 -17.56 -15.98
CA ALA A 28 -19.14 -17.93 -14.57
C ALA A 28 -17.98 -18.83 -14.11
N ILE A 29 -17.60 -19.82 -14.93
CA ILE A 29 -16.45 -20.71 -14.65
C ILE A 29 -15.14 -19.91 -14.62
N LEU A 30 -14.94 -19.01 -15.58
CA LEU A 30 -13.74 -18.17 -15.65
C LEU A 30 -13.63 -17.25 -14.43
N VAL A 31 -14.73 -16.60 -14.03
CA VAL A 31 -14.78 -15.70 -12.87
C VAL A 31 -14.52 -16.48 -11.58
N ALA A 32 -15.07 -17.68 -11.42
CA ALA A 32 -14.90 -18.51 -10.23
C ALA A 32 -13.41 -18.78 -9.90
N ILE A 33 -12.59 -19.01 -10.92
CA ILE A 33 -11.14 -19.21 -10.76
C ILE A 33 -10.39 -17.88 -10.69
N SER A 34 -10.79 -16.89 -11.49
CA SER A 34 -10.05 -15.64 -11.65
C SER A 34 -10.12 -14.75 -10.41
N VAL A 35 -11.27 -14.67 -9.73
CA VAL A 35 -11.46 -13.80 -8.57
C VAL A 35 -10.50 -14.13 -7.42
N PRO A 36 -10.39 -15.37 -6.90
CA PRO A 36 -9.48 -15.67 -5.78
C PRO A 36 -8.00 -15.49 -6.15
N ILE A 37 -7.62 -15.79 -7.40
CA ILE A 37 -6.25 -15.56 -7.87
C ILE A 37 -5.96 -14.06 -7.90
N PHE A 38 -6.85 -13.27 -8.49
CA PHE A 38 -6.68 -11.83 -8.61
C PHE A 38 -6.63 -11.14 -7.24
N THR A 39 -7.50 -11.52 -6.30
CA THR A 39 -7.48 -10.96 -4.94
C THR A 39 -6.20 -11.28 -4.18
N SER A 40 -5.67 -12.51 -4.31
CA SER A 40 -4.37 -12.89 -3.74
C SER A 40 -3.22 -12.07 -4.32
N GLN A 41 -3.20 -11.90 -5.64
CA GLN A 41 -2.15 -11.12 -6.33
C GLN A 41 -2.24 -9.63 -5.98
N LEU A 42 -3.45 -9.08 -5.85
CA LEU A 42 -3.67 -7.71 -5.39
C LEU A 42 -3.15 -7.52 -3.95
N GLY A 43 -3.37 -8.51 -3.07
CA GLY A 43 -2.84 -8.47 -1.71
C GLY A 43 -1.31 -8.46 -1.66
N LYS A 44 -0.66 -9.25 -2.52
CA LYS A 44 0.81 -9.24 -2.66
C LYS A 44 1.32 -7.90 -3.20
N ALA A 45 0.64 -7.32 -4.18
CA ALA A 45 1.01 -6.02 -4.75
C ALA A 45 0.90 -4.88 -3.71
N ARG A 46 -0.16 -4.87 -2.91
CA ARG A 46 -0.34 -3.93 -1.79
C ARG A 46 0.77 -4.07 -0.76
N ARG A 47 1.07 -5.31 -0.35
CA ARG A 47 2.16 -5.60 0.58
C ARG A 47 3.51 -5.13 0.04
N ALA A 48 3.80 -5.38 -1.24
CA ALA A 48 5.04 -4.93 -1.87
C ALA A 48 5.16 -3.40 -1.90
N THR A 49 4.07 -2.70 -2.22
CA THR A 49 3.98 -1.24 -2.23
C THR A 49 4.22 -0.67 -0.83
N ASN A 50 3.50 -1.17 0.17
CA ASN A 50 3.65 -0.75 1.56
C ASN A 50 5.09 -0.97 2.07
N ASN A 51 5.68 -2.11 1.74
CA ASN A 51 7.05 -2.42 2.12
C ASN A 51 8.07 -1.46 1.48
N ALA A 52 7.89 -1.12 0.20
CA ALA A 52 8.71 -0.13 -0.48
C ALA A 52 8.59 1.26 0.19
N ASN A 53 7.35 1.69 0.48
CA ASN A 53 7.09 2.97 1.13
C ASN A 53 7.69 3.03 2.55
N LEU A 54 7.56 1.95 3.34
CA LEU A 54 8.19 1.85 4.67
C LEU A 54 9.71 1.94 4.62
N ARG A 55 10.35 1.31 3.62
CA ARG A 55 11.81 1.41 3.43
C ARG A 55 12.22 2.83 3.07
N ALA A 56 11.49 3.48 2.16
CA ALA A 56 11.75 4.87 1.78
C ALA A 56 11.60 5.81 2.97
N ALA A 57 10.50 5.66 3.73
CA ALA A 57 10.25 6.42 4.96
C ALA A 57 11.37 6.23 5.98
N LYS A 58 11.79 4.98 6.23
CA LYS A 58 12.88 4.66 7.16
C LYS A 58 14.16 5.39 6.78
N VAL A 59 14.57 5.31 5.52
CA VAL A 59 15.81 5.93 5.04
C VAL A 59 15.72 7.46 5.14
N ALA A 60 14.60 8.05 4.71
CA ALA A 60 14.40 9.49 4.74
C ALA A 60 14.42 10.04 6.18
N ALA A 61 13.76 9.37 7.12
CA ALA A 61 13.73 9.77 8.53
C ALA A 61 15.10 9.64 9.21
N ILE A 62 15.84 8.57 8.93
CA ILE A 62 17.21 8.41 9.43
C ILE A 62 18.11 9.53 8.88
N ALA A 63 18.02 9.81 7.57
CA ALA A 63 18.79 10.88 6.95
C ALA A 63 18.49 12.25 7.59
N ALA A 64 17.20 12.57 7.78
CA ALA A 64 16.79 13.81 8.44
C ALA A 64 17.32 13.90 9.88
N TYR A 65 17.21 12.81 10.65
CA TYR A 65 17.72 12.73 12.02
C TYR A 65 19.24 12.94 12.09
N MET A 66 20.00 12.37 11.16
CA MET A 66 21.46 12.54 11.12
C MET A 66 21.89 13.95 10.69
N THR A 67 21.09 14.65 9.88
CA THR A 67 21.40 16.01 9.45
C THR A 67 21.05 17.07 10.49
N ASP A 68 20.10 16.79 11.39
CA ASP A 68 19.66 17.73 12.41
C ASP A 68 20.69 17.77 13.57
N SER A 69 21.69 18.65 13.42
CA SER A 69 22.88 18.72 14.27
C SER A 69 22.57 19.07 15.74
N THR A 70 21.34 19.51 16.01
CA THR A 70 20.91 20.02 17.32
C THR A 70 20.38 18.95 18.28
N LYS A 71 20.24 17.69 17.84
CA LYS A 71 19.43 16.67 18.56
C LYS A 71 20.16 15.43 19.03
N ASN A 72 21.49 15.46 19.03
CA ASN A 72 22.38 14.39 19.48
C ASN A 72 22.41 14.15 21.02
N ASN A 73 21.40 14.60 21.76
CA ASN A 73 21.39 14.55 23.22
C ASN A 73 20.40 13.52 23.78
N GLY A 74 20.36 12.31 23.19
CA GLY A 74 19.46 11.25 23.64
C GLY A 74 17.99 11.45 23.26
N ALA A 75 17.68 12.43 22.40
CA ALA A 75 16.31 12.78 22.06
C ALA A 75 15.72 11.81 21.03
N SER A 76 14.48 11.39 21.26
CA SER A 76 13.68 10.64 20.28
C SER A 76 12.88 11.60 19.43
N GLU A 77 12.93 11.44 18.12
CA GLU A 77 12.18 12.22 17.15
C GLU A 77 11.21 11.34 16.38
N THR A 78 10.06 11.90 16.00
CA THR A 78 9.12 11.23 15.10
C THR A 78 8.99 12.05 13.83
N TYR A 79 9.05 11.37 12.70
CA TYR A 79 8.95 11.93 11.37
C TYR A 79 7.73 11.38 10.67
N LYS A 80 6.90 12.26 10.11
CA LYS A 80 5.88 11.89 9.14
C LYS A 80 6.50 11.82 7.76
N TYR A 81 6.25 10.73 7.04
CA TYR A 81 6.68 10.56 5.66
C TYR A 81 5.58 10.99 4.69
N ASP A 82 5.93 11.86 3.75
CA ASP A 82 5.05 12.23 2.64
C ASP A 82 5.23 11.25 1.47
N LEU A 83 4.17 10.48 1.20
CA LEU A 83 4.16 9.45 0.14
C LEU A 83 4.22 10.04 -1.27
N LYS A 84 3.85 11.32 -1.46
CA LYS A 84 3.82 11.98 -2.77
C LYS A 84 5.14 12.68 -3.05
N GLU A 85 5.63 13.43 -2.09
CA GLU A 85 6.85 14.24 -2.23
C GLU A 85 8.13 13.44 -1.89
N GLY A 86 7.99 12.30 -1.19
CA GLY A 86 9.14 11.50 -0.76
C GLY A 86 9.97 12.15 0.34
N THR A 87 9.43 13.15 1.03
CA THR A 87 10.09 13.93 2.08
C THR A 87 9.63 13.51 3.47
N VAL A 88 10.39 13.89 4.49
CA VAL A 88 10.01 13.73 5.89
C VAL A 88 9.93 15.08 6.60
N ALA A 89 8.99 15.21 7.53
CA ALA A 89 8.88 16.35 8.44
C ALA A 89 8.69 15.86 9.87
N VAL A 90 9.22 16.59 10.84
CA VAL A 90 9.01 16.28 12.26
C VAL A 90 7.54 16.46 12.59
N ASP A 91 6.94 15.43 13.20
CA ASP A 91 5.54 15.44 13.61
C ASP A 91 5.34 14.57 14.87
N THR A 92 4.22 14.75 15.54
CA THR A 92 3.81 13.92 16.67
C THR A 92 3.19 12.61 16.20
N LEU A 93 3.54 11.49 16.83
CA LEU A 93 2.89 10.21 16.54
C LEU A 93 1.42 10.26 16.98
N PRO A 94 0.45 10.14 16.07
CA PRO A 94 -0.96 10.15 16.43
C PRO A 94 -1.38 8.83 17.08
N LYS A 95 -2.47 8.87 17.85
CA LYS A 95 -3.06 7.65 18.45
C LYS A 95 -3.76 6.81 17.39
N GLY A 96 -3.63 5.49 17.49
CA GLY A 96 -4.34 4.54 16.60
C GLY A 96 -3.67 4.31 15.24
N ILE A 97 -2.34 4.45 15.20
CA ILE A 97 -1.47 3.92 14.14
C ILE A 97 -0.65 2.79 14.75
N ASP A 98 -0.58 1.66 14.04
CA ASP A 98 0.05 0.44 14.51
C ASP A 98 1.54 0.41 14.17
N GLU A 99 2.33 -0.24 15.02
CA GLU A 99 3.73 -0.52 14.73
C GLU A 99 3.84 -1.57 13.63
N VAL A 100 4.70 -1.31 12.64
CA VAL A 100 4.87 -2.17 11.47
C VAL A 100 6.35 -2.49 11.27
N GLU A 101 6.65 -3.72 10.92
CA GLU A 101 8.01 -4.15 10.64
C GLU A 101 8.18 -4.45 9.14
N ILE A 102 9.29 -3.98 8.57
CA ILE A 102 9.63 -4.20 7.16
C ILE A 102 9.74 -5.72 6.91
N ASN A 103 9.20 -6.18 5.78
CA ASN A 103 9.21 -7.60 5.37
C ASN A 103 8.46 -8.57 6.30
N SER A 104 7.75 -8.11 7.33
CA SER A 104 7.07 -8.99 8.27
C SER A 104 5.60 -9.25 7.87
N ALA A 105 4.90 -10.03 8.70
CA ALA A 105 3.46 -10.27 8.58
C ALA A 105 2.61 -9.08 9.06
N SER A 106 3.18 -8.06 9.71
CA SER A 106 2.44 -6.87 10.14
C SER A 106 2.13 -5.90 9.00
N ILE A 107 2.69 -6.13 7.80
CA ILE A 107 2.37 -5.34 6.61
C ILE A 107 1.01 -5.74 6.05
N SER A 108 0.10 -4.76 5.96
CA SER A 108 -1.25 -4.98 5.44
C SER A 108 -1.26 -5.47 3.99
N THR A 109 -2.03 -6.54 3.74
CA THR A 109 -2.34 -7.06 2.39
C THR A 109 -3.70 -6.54 1.90
N THR A 110 -4.51 -5.95 2.78
CA THR A 110 -5.87 -5.50 2.46
C THR A 110 -5.92 -4.02 2.15
N LYS A 111 -5.02 -3.22 2.71
CA LYS A 111 -4.95 -1.76 2.56
C LYS A 111 -3.56 -1.32 2.14
N VAL A 112 -3.51 -0.25 1.33
CA VAL A 112 -2.28 0.51 1.12
C VAL A 112 -2.19 1.53 2.24
N TYR A 113 -1.00 1.76 2.80
CA TYR A 113 -0.82 2.73 3.86
C TYR A 113 -0.95 4.15 3.33
N ASP A 114 -1.77 4.94 4.01
CA ASP A 114 -1.99 6.36 3.72
C ASP A 114 -1.12 7.25 4.61
N GLU A 115 -0.74 6.73 5.79
CA GLU A 115 0.10 7.44 6.74
C GLU A 115 1.25 6.55 7.20
N ILE A 116 2.48 7.09 7.15
CA ILE A 116 3.68 6.41 7.64
C ILE A 116 4.45 7.38 8.55
N PHE A 117 4.75 6.92 9.76
CA PHE A 117 5.55 7.62 10.74
C PHE A 117 6.77 6.78 11.10
N VAL A 118 7.90 7.45 11.32
CA VAL A 118 9.15 6.82 11.72
C VAL A 118 9.64 7.49 13.00
N LYS A 119 9.79 6.70 14.06
CA LYS A 119 10.40 7.16 15.30
C LYS A 119 11.85 6.76 15.32
N VAL A 120 12.75 7.73 15.43
CA VAL A 120 14.19 7.52 15.58
C VAL A 120 14.57 7.91 17.01
N SER A 121 15.17 7.00 17.76
CA SER A 121 15.54 7.22 19.16
C SER A 121 16.99 6.83 19.38
N SER A 122 17.82 7.74 19.92
CA SER A 122 19.15 7.38 20.42
C SER A 122 19.08 7.07 21.91
N ARG A 123 19.45 5.87 22.34
CA ARG A 123 19.61 5.56 23.77
C ARG A 123 21.05 5.84 24.18
N VAL A 124 21.31 6.92 24.92
CA VAL A 124 22.63 7.16 25.53
C VAL A 124 22.81 6.19 26.70
N VAL A 125 23.69 5.21 26.56
CA VAL A 125 24.05 4.28 27.63
C VAL A 125 25.34 4.81 28.29
N ASN A 126 25.18 5.61 29.35
CA ASN A 126 26.22 6.34 30.11
C ASN A 126 26.76 7.61 29.42
N ASP A 127 27.27 8.56 30.23
CA ASP A 127 27.83 9.88 29.86
C ASP A 127 28.97 9.90 28.81
N LYS A 128 29.24 8.77 28.14
CA LYS A 128 30.09 8.70 26.96
C LYS A 128 29.19 8.49 25.74
N ALA A 129 29.11 9.51 24.90
CA ALA A 129 28.39 9.54 23.63
C ALA A 129 28.81 8.46 22.59
N ALA A 130 29.66 7.50 22.96
CA ALA A 130 30.24 6.50 22.07
C ALA A 130 29.38 5.22 21.93
N ASP A 131 28.50 4.92 22.90
CA ASP A 131 27.70 3.68 22.92
C ASP A 131 26.18 3.97 22.87
N ALA A 132 25.76 4.84 21.94
CA ALA A 132 24.34 5.13 21.73
C ALA A 132 23.68 4.03 20.89
N ASP A 133 22.86 3.17 21.50
CA ASP A 133 22.05 2.19 20.77
C ASP A 133 20.87 2.93 20.13
N ALA A 134 20.93 3.14 18.81
CA ALA A 134 19.91 3.86 18.06
C ALA A 134 18.82 2.89 17.59
N SER A 135 17.59 3.08 18.04
CA SER A 135 16.44 2.32 17.58
C SER A 135 15.60 3.11 16.58
N VAL A 136 15.09 2.41 15.56
CA VAL A 136 14.20 2.97 14.54
C VAL A 136 12.94 2.13 14.48
N THR A 137 11.82 2.74 14.86
CA THR A 137 10.50 2.10 14.89
C THR A 137 9.60 2.72 13.84
N LEU A 138 8.84 1.89 13.13
CA LEU A 138 7.95 2.31 12.05
C LEU A 138 6.51 2.13 12.48
N TYR A 139 5.66 3.10 12.11
CA TYR A 139 4.23 3.08 12.36
C TYR A 139 3.51 3.38 11.05
N ALA A 140 2.47 2.62 10.70
CA ALA A 140 1.71 2.87 9.49
C ALA A 140 0.25 2.43 9.60
N LYS A 141 -0.61 3.08 8.80
CA LYS A 141 -2.05 2.82 8.75
C LYS A 141 -2.63 2.91 7.36
#